data_AF-A0A8C5GME8-F1
#
_entry.id   AF-A0A8C5GME8-F1
#
_cell.length_a   1.000
_cell.length_b   1.000
_cell.length_c   1.000
_cell.angle_alpha   90.00
_cell.angle_beta   90.00
_cell.angle_gamma   90.00
#
_symmetry.space_group_name_H-M   'P 1'
#
loop_
_entity.id
_entity.type
_entity.pdbx_description
1 polymer ?
#
loop_
_entity_poly.entity_id
_entity_poly.type
_entity_poly.pdbx_seq_one_letter_code
_entity_poly.pdbx_strand_id
1 'polypeptide(L)'
;LTRLTVSSTVSSLLTRLTVNSTVSSLLTRLAVSSTVSSLLTRLAVSSTVSSLLTRLAVSSTINCVTFPTCWTEQQLLKPHEWSYCDYFWSDKKDPQATTGFDVLLHKQLKGKQMQKEMAEFIRERIKIEDDYAKSLSKLSQNGLGALEEGTLGEAWAQLKKSLADEAEVHLKFSSKLQNEVEKPFLNFRENFKKDMKRLEHHVTGLRKQLVVRYAAVEKARRALCERQKDLEVKSHLMEIKLSSKMEEDMKKAQRKSTQAGDDLVHCVDLYNQSQSKWFEEVVTSSLELEGLEVERVEMIRKHLCQYTTLRHETDMFNQSTLEMLDQLLQSVDPLKDREMWVQENKTGEQRPVDLEV
;
A
#
# COMPACT_ATOMS: atom_id res chain seq x y z
N LEU A 1 14.65 -31.67 -66.41
CA LEU A 1 16.07 -31.26 -66.52
C LEU A 1 16.34 -30.18 -65.47
N THR A 2 17.18 -30.52 -64.48
CA THR A 2 18.05 -29.63 -63.67
C THR A 2 17.41 -28.36 -63.08
N ARG A 3 16.94 -28.35 -61.82
CA ARG A 3 17.74 -28.21 -60.57
C ARG A 3 19.07 -27.45 -60.79
N LEU A 4 19.04 -26.13 -60.58
CA LEU A 4 20.19 -25.38 -60.09
C LEU A 4 19.96 -25.13 -58.59
N THR A 5 20.56 -25.99 -57.78
CA THR A 5 20.74 -25.82 -56.34
C THR A 5 21.55 -24.57 -56.08
N VAL A 6 20.90 -23.50 -55.59
CA VAL A 6 21.60 -22.40 -54.92
C VAL A 6 22.11 -22.98 -53.61
N SER A 7 23.42 -23.17 -53.53
CA SER A 7 24.12 -23.66 -52.35
C SER A 7 23.77 -22.82 -51.11
N SER A 8 23.50 -23.51 -50.00
CA SER A 8 23.21 -22.93 -48.67
C SER A 8 24.33 -21.99 -48.17
N THR A 9 25.51 -22.03 -48.79
CA THR A 9 26.63 -21.13 -48.52
C THR A 9 26.38 -19.70 -49.00
N VAL A 10 25.64 -19.48 -50.09
CA VAL A 10 25.43 -18.13 -50.67
C VAL A 10 24.36 -17.34 -49.91
N SER A 11 23.32 -18.02 -49.40
CA SER A 11 22.31 -17.38 -48.56
C SER A 11 22.88 -16.98 -47.19
N SER A 12 23.81 -17.78 -46.64
CA SER A 12 24.52 -17.44 -45.39
C SER A 12 25.49 -16.26 -45.57
N LEU A 13 26.11 -16.12 -46.74
CA LEU A 13 26.96 -14.96 -47.08
C LEU A 13 26.14 -13.66 -47.23
N LEU A 14 24.95 -13.72 -47.83
CA LEU A 14 24.07 -12.55 -47.96
C LEU A 14 23.48 -12.10 -46.62
N THR A 15 23.14 -13.02 -45.70
CA THR A 15 22.70 -12.67 -44.34
C THR A 15 23.84 -12.13 -43.47
N ARG A 16 25.10 -12.56 -43.69
CA ARG A 16 26.27 -12.00 -43.01
C ARG A 16 26.68 -10.63 -43.54
N LEU A 17 26.47 -10.36 -44.83
CA LEU A 17 26.76 -9.06 -45.46
C LEU A 17 25.74 -7.98 -45.10
N THR A 18 24.46 -8.34 -44.86
CA THR A 18 23.40 -7.37 -44.50
C THR A 18 23.44 -6.91 -43.05
N VAL A 19 24.07 -7.65 -42.14
CA VAL A 19 24.27 -7.19 -40.74
C VAL A 19 25.37 -6.12 -40.64
N ASN A 20 26.29 -6.08 -41.61
CA ASN A 20 27.45 -5.19 -41.56
C ASN A 20 27.09 -3.72 -41.89
N SER A 21 26.14 -3.49 -42.81
CA SER A 21 25.69 -2.14 -43.16
C SER A 21 24.87 -1.47 -42.05
N THR A 22 24.10 -2.25 -41.28
CA THR A 22 23.24 -1.73 -40.21
C THR A 22 24.03 -1.42 -38.95
N VAL A 23 25.03 -2.24 -38.61
CA VAL A 23 25.98 -1.98 -37.51
C VAL A 23 26.88 -0.78 -37.85
N SER A 24 27.33 -0.66 -39.10
CA SER A 24 28.07 0.53 -39.56
C SER A 24 27.22 1.79 -39.50
N SER A 25 25.93 1.72 -39.83
CA SER A 25 24.99 2.85 -39.71
C SER A 25 24.74 3.26 -38.25
N LEU A 26 24.61 2.29 -37.32
CA LEU A 26 24.46 2.54 -35.89
C LEU A 26 25.72 3.15 -35.25
N LEU A 27 26.91 2.69 -35.65
CA LEU A 27 28.19 3.27 -35.25
C LEU A 27 28.39 4.69 -35.80
N THR A 28 27.80 5.02 -36.95
CA THR A 28 27.86 6.36 -37.54
C THR A 28 26.87 7.33 -36.87
N ARG A 29 25.78 6.81 -36.28
CA ARG A 29 24.72 7.62 -35.63
C ARG A 29 24.95 7.88 -34.14
N LEU A 30 25.76 7.06 -33.47
CA LEU A 30 26.29 7.40 -32.15
C LEU A 30 27.48 8.34 -32.36
N ALA A 31 27.36 9.58 -31.93
CA ALA A 31 28.45 10.55 -31.95
C ALA A 31 29.57 10.09 -31.00
N VAL A 32 30.40 9.15 -31.45
CA VAL A 32 31.57 8.69 -30.74
C VAL A 32 32.79 9.28 -31.44
N SER A 33 33.57 10.06 -30.69
CA SER A 33 34.83 10.68 -31.11
C SER A 33 35.66 9.76 -32.04
N SER A 34 36.22 10.32 -33.10
CA SER A 34 37.01 9.63 -34.14
C SER A 34 38.14 8.74 -33.59
N THR A 35 38.60 9.02 -32.37
CA THR A 35 39.59 8.25 -31.63
C THR A 35 39.08 6.86 -31.20
N VAL A 36 37.78 6.72 -30.89
CA VAL A 36 37.19 5.46 -30.37
C VAL A 36 36.91 4.45 -31.49
N SER A 37 36.58 4.93 -32.70
CA SER A 37 36.39 4.06 -33.88
C SER A 37 37.71 3.39 -34.30
N SER A 38 38.83 4.12 -34.20
CA SER A 38 40.18 3.58 -34.44
C SER A 38 40.59 2.53 -33.39
N LEU A 39 40.23 2.75 -32.12
CA LEU A 39 40.49 1.82 -31.02
C LEU A 39 39.68 0.51 -31.13
N LEU A 40 38.40 0.59 -31.50
CA LEU A 40 37.54 -0.58 -31.71
C LEU A 40 38.01 -1.49 -32.85
N THR A 41 38.58 -0.90 -33.90
CA THR A 41 39.13 -1.66 -35.05
C THR A 41 40.44 -2.37 -34.70
N ARG A 42 41.19 -1.86 -33.70
CA ARG A 42 42.47 -2.44 -33.25
C ARG A 42 42.33 -3.43 -32.07
N LEU A 43 41.22 -3.39 -31.33
CA LEU A 43 40.92 -4.26 -30.18
C LEU A 43 40.15 -5.54 -30.56
N ALA A 44 40.42 -6.13 -31.73
CA ALA A 44 40.00 -7.49 -32.05
C ALA A 44 40.76 -8.51 -31.15
N VAL A 45 40.44 -8.51 -29.87
CA VAL A 45 40.98 -9.43 -28.86
C VAL A 45 39.80 -10.17 -28.26
N SER A 46 39.63 -11.43 -28.68
CA SER A 46 38.70 -12.43 -28.13
C SER A 46 37.20 -12.13 -28.27
N SER A 47 36.46 -13.11 -28.80
CA SER A 47 34.98 -13.13 -28.86
C SER A 47 34.32 -12.84 -27.50
N THR A 48 35.03 -13.07 -26.40
CA THR A 48 34.62 -12.77 -25.02
C THR A 48 34.54 -11.27 -24.74
N VAL A 49 35.45 -10.45 -25.29
CA VAL A 49 35.50 -8.99 -25.06
C VAL A 49 34.46 -8.27 -25.92
N SER A 50 34.17 -8.77 -27.11
CA SER A 50 33.08 -8.25 -27.96
C SER A 50 31.69 -8.53 -27.35
N SER A 51 31.50 -9.70 -26.72
CA SER A 51 30.32 -9.99 -25.89
C SER A 51 30.20 -9.04 -24.69
N LEU A 52 31.30 -8.74 -24.00
CA LEU A 52 31.35 -7.76 -22.91
C LEU A 52 31.09 -6.32 -23.37
N LEU A 53 31.59 -5.92 -24.54
CA LEU A 53 31.39 -4.59 -25.15
C LEU A 53 29.96 -4.41 -25.68
N THR A 54 29.33 -5.46 -26.19
CA THR A 54 27.91 -5.43 -26.59
C THR A 54 27.00 -5.37 -25.37
N ARG A 55 27.44 -5.87 -24.21
CA ARG A 55 26.76 -5.71 -22.92
C ARG A 55 26.97 -4.34 -22.25
N LEU A 56 27.90 -3.52 -22.72
CA LEU A 56 28.30 -2.27 -22.06
C LEU A 56 27.35 -1.07 -22.30
N ALA A 57 26.25 -1.21 -23.05
CA ALA A 57 25.26 -0.16 -23.26
C ALA A 57 23.79 -0.65 -23.15
N VAL A 58 23.53 -1.66 -22.31
CA VAL A 58 22.20 -2.32 -22.20
C VAL A 58 21.53 -2.10 -20.84
N SER A 59 22.21 -1.41 -19.91
CA SER A 59 21.66 -1.12 -18.59
C SER A 59 22.14 0.22 -18.02
N SER A 60 21.29 0.89 -17.27
CA SER A 60 21.56 2.13 -16.53
C SER A 60 21.54 1.82 -15.04
N THR A 61 22.48 2.38 -14.28
CA THR A 61 22.43 2.27 -12.83
C THR A 61 22.00 3.60 -12.24
N ILE A 62 20.88 3.59 -11.52
CA ILE A 62 20.30 4.75 -10.86
C ILE A 62 20.18 4.40 -9.38
N ASN A 63 20.74 5.25 -8.52
CA ASN A 63 20.74 5.05 -7.05
C ASN A 63 21.20 3.64 -6.63
N CYS A 64 22.25 3.14 -7.29
CA CYS A 64 22.86 1.82 -7.06
C CYS A 64 22.00 0.60 -7.49
N VAL A 65 20.89 0.79 -8.21
CA VAL A 65 20.12 -0.29 -8.86
C VAL A 65 20.32 -0.25 -10.35
N THR A 66 20.57 -1.40 -10.94
CA THR A 66 20.71 -1.55 -12.38
C THR A 66 19.35 -1.87 -13.02
N PHE A 67 18.95 -1.04 -13.99
CA PHE A 67 17.76 -1.20 -14.83
C PHE A 67 18.18 -1.41 -16.29
N PRO A 68 17.39 -2.11 -17.13
CA PRO A 68 17.66 -2.22 -18.57
C PRO A 68 17.48 -0.86 -19.28
N THR A 69 18.33 -0.55 -20.28
CA THR A 69 18.24 0.69 -21.12
C THR A 69 17.64 0.47 -22.49
N CYS A 70 17.68 -0.75 -23.01
CA CYS A 70 16.97 -1.09 -24.24
C CYS A 70 15.55 -1.55 -23.90
N TRP A 71 14.60 -1.19 -24.75
CA TRP A 71 13.21 -1.63 -24.70
C TRP A 71 13.13 -3.12 -25.08
N THR A 72 13.72 -4.00 -24.28
CA THR A 72 13.28 -5.38 -24.19
C THR A 72 11.99 -5.36 -23.40
N GLU A 73 10.88 -5.87 -23.97
CA GLU A 73 9.60 -6.04 -23.27
C GLU A 73 9.82 -6.86 -21.99
N GLN A 74 10.08 -6.19 -20.88
CA GLN A 74 10.11 -6.84 -19.58
C GLN A 74 8.65 -7.06 -19.18
N GLN A 75 8.24 -8.32 -19.17
CA GLN A 75 6.91 -8.69 -18.71
C GLN A 75 6.77 -8.35 -17.21
N LEU A 76 5.62 -7.80 -16.85
CA LEU A 76 5.26 -7.57 -15.45
C LEU A 76 5.11 -8.90 -14.73
N LEU A 77 5.40 -8.92 -13.43
CA LEU A 77 5.20 -10.11 -12.59
C LEU A 77 3.71 -10.45 -12.50
N LYS A 78 2.84 -9.43 -12.44
CA LYS A 78 1.37 -9.58 -12.45
C LYS A 78 0.75 -8.72 -13.56
N PRO A 79 0.73 -9.18 -14.83
CA PRO A 79 0.42 -8.36 -16.01
C PRO A 79 -1.02 -7.84 -16.11
N HIS A 80 -1.94 -8.38 -15.31
CA HIS A 80 -3.35 -7.96 -15.29
C HIS A 80 -3.73 -7.19 -14.03
N GLU A 81 -2.74 -6.84 -13.19
CA GLU A 81 -2.96 -6.22 -11.90
C GLU A 81 -2.00 -5.04 -11.68
N TRP A 82 -2.49 -4.01 -10.99
CA TRP A 82 -1.64 -2.89 -10.56
C TRP A 82 -0.92 -3.24 -9.26
N SER A 83 -0.03 -4.22 -9.32
CA SER A 83 0.56 -4.80 -8.12
C SER A 83 1.71 -3.97 -7.54
N TYR A 84 1.82 -3.95 -6.21
CA TYR A 84 2.92 -3.26 -5.52
C TYR A 84 4.30 -3.78 -5.95
N CYS A 85 4.42 -5.05 -6.33
CA CYS A 85 5.70 -5.61 -6.79
C CYS A 85 6.13 -5.18 -8.19
N ASP A 86 5.27 -4.50 -8.96
CA ASP A 86 5.59 -4.14 -10.35
C ASP A 86 5.95 -2.65 -10.52
N TYR A 87 5.43 -1.76 -9.67
CA TYR A 87 5.45 -0.31 -9.92
C TYR A 87 6.27 0.53 -8.93
N PHE A 88 6.93 -0.08 -7.94
CA PHE A 88 7.62 0.64 -6.85
C PHE A 88 9.14 0.38 -6.79
N TRP A 89 9.78 0.25 -7.95
CA TRP A 89 11.22 -0.04 -8.06
C TRP A 89 12.14 1.19 -8.06
N SER A 90 11.65 2.31 -8.62
CA SER A 90 12.43 3.55 -8.75
C SER A 90 12.19 4.48 -7.56
N ASP A 91 13.23 5.20 -7.17
CA ASP A 91 13.12 6.23 -6.15
C ASP A 91 12.39 7.46 -6.70
N LYS A 92 11.61 8.13 -5.86
CA LYS A 92 10.95 9.38 -6.23
C LYS A 92 11.97 10.50 -6.38
N LYS A 93 11.73 11.37 -7.36
CA LYS A 93 12.50 12.61 -7.57
C LYS A 93 11.99 13.71 -6.62
N ASP A 94 12.04 13.46 -5.32
CA ASP A 94 11.70 14.43 -4.29
C ASP A 94 12.96 14.83 -3.47
N PRO A 95 12.92 15.95 -2.73
CA PRO A 95 14.08 16.42 -1.95
C PRO A 95 14.53 15.44 -0.87
N GLN A 96 13.69 14.48 -0.48
CA GLN A 96 13.96 13.50 0.57
C GLN A 96 14.51 12.17 0.02
N ALA A 97 14.61 12.03 -1.31
CA ALA A 97 15.02 10.81 -1.99
C ALA A 97 14.21 9.58 -1.54
N THR A 98 12.89 9.72 -1.42
CA THR A 98 11.99 8.67 -0.96
C THR A 98 12.07 7.44 -1.88
N THR A 99 12.37 6.26 -1.33
CA THR A 99 12.41 5.04 -2.14
C THR A 99 10.99 4.58 -2.49
N GLY A 100 10.85 3.78 -3.54
CA GLY A 100 9.54 3.21 -3.91
C GLY A 100 8.91 2.41 -2.75
N PHE A 101 9.74 1.69 -1.99
CA PHE A 101 9.27 0.92 -0.84
C PHE A 101 8.79 1.80 0.33
N ASP A 102 9.45 2.95 0.57
CA ASP A 102 9.01 3.91 1.59
C ASP A 102 7.61 4.47 1.29
N VAL A 103 7.27 4.63 0.00
CA VAL A 103 5.92 5.04 -0.42
C VAL A 103 4.87 4.00 0.02
N LEU A 104 5.18 2.71 -0.13
CA LEU A 104 4.30 1.63 0.32
C LEU A 104 4.15 1.63 1.85
N LEU A 105 5.25 1.76 2.59
CA LEU A 105 5.21 1.82 4.05
C LEU A 105 4.41 3.03 4.56
N HIS A 106 4.60 4.20 3.95
CA HIS A 106 3.80 5.38 4.26
C HIS A 106 2.31 5.17 3.98
N LYS A 107 1.96 4.48 2.88
CA LYS A 107 0.56 4.11 2.58
C LYS A 107 -0.03 3.22 3.67
N GLN A 108 0.72 2.24 4.17
CA GLN A 108 0.30 1.35 5.25
C GLN A 108 0.05 2.11 6.56
N LEU A 109 1.01 2.94 6.96
CA LEU A 109 0.89 3.76 8.18
C LEU A 109 -0.28 4.75 8.11
N LYS A 110 -0.48 5.39 6.94
CA LYS A 110 -1.65 6.24 6.69
C LYS A 110 -2.96 5.44 6.77
N GLY A 111 -2.99 4.23 6.22
CA GLY A 111 -4.14 3.33 6.32
C GLY A 111 -4.52 3.02 7.77
N LYS A 112 -3.52 2.70 8.62
CA LYS A 112 -3.74 2.47 10.06
C LYS A 112 -4.18 3.75 10.80
N GLN A 113 -3.67 4.91 10.42
CA GLN A 113 -4.10 6.19 10.99
C GLN A 113 -5.56 6.49 10.64
N MET A 114 -5.95 6.34 9.38
CA MET A 114 -7.33 6.59 8.94
C MET A 114 -8.33 5.64 9.62
N GLN A 115 -7.96 4.38 9.82
CA GLN A 115 -8.74 3.43 10.61
C GLN A 115 -8.96 3.91 12.07
N LYS A 116 -7.94 4.51 12.70
CA LYS A 116 -8.06 5.08 14.05
C LYS A 116 -9.03 6.27 14.07
N GLU A 117 -8.92 7.16 13.10
CA GLU A 117 -9.82 8.32 12.96
C GLU A 117 -11.27 7.88 12.72
N MET A 118 -11.50 6.81 11.95
CA MET A 118 -12.82 6.20 11.81
C MET A 118 -13.37 5.68 13.13
N ALA A 119 -12.54 5.04 13.97
CA ALA A 119 -12.96 4.62 15.31
C ALA A 119 -13.32 5.81 16.22
N GLU A 120 -12.53 6.89 16.15
CA GLU A 120 -12.80 8.13 16.89
C GLU A 120 -14.13 8.76 16.46
N PHE A 121 -14.46 8.73 15.17
CA PHE A 121 -15.77 9.17 14.67
C PHE A 121 -16.92 8.32 15.25
N ILE A 122 -16.77 6.99 15.30
CA ILE A 122 -17.78 6.11 15.92
C ILE A 122 -17.91 6.39 17.41
N ARG A 123 -16.81 6.71 18.11
CA ARG A 123 -16.86 7.11 19.53
C ARG A 123 -17.67 8.38 19.76
N GLU A 124 -17.51 9.40 18.91
CA GLU A 124 -18.34 10.61 19.02
C GLU A 124 -19.81 10.29 18.74
N ARG A 125 -20.10 9.37 17.80
CA ARG A 125 -21.48 8.89 17.59
C ARG A 125 -22.04 8.18 18.83
N ILE A 126 -21.27 7.29 19.46
CA ILE A 126 -21.65 6.60 20.71
C ILE A 126 -21.98 7.62 21.80
N LYS A 127 -21.15 8.66 21.96
CA LYS A 127 -21.40 9.72 22.95
C LYS A 127 -22.71 10.48 22.70
N ILE A 128 -23.03 10.78 21.44
CA ILE A 128 -24.29 11.42 21.06
C ILE A 128 -25.48 10.52 21.45
N GLU A 129 -25.39 9.22 21.17
CA GLU A 129 -26.45 8.26 21.53
C GLU A 129 -26.61 8.12 23.05
N ASP A 130 -25.51 8.08 23.80
CA ASP A 130 -25.56 8.02 25.27
C ASP A 130 -26.23 9.24 25.87
N ASP A 131 -25.91 10.44 25.37
CA ASP A 131 -26.49 11.68 25.87
C ASP A 131 -27.96 11.84 25.46
N TYR A 132 -28.35 11.35 24.28
CA TYR A 132 -29.74 11.25 23.86
C TYR A 132 -30.54 10.30 24.75
N ALA A 133 -30.05 9.08 24.96
CA ALA A 133 -30.69 8.09 25.84
C ALA A 133 -30.84 8.62 27.28
N LYS A 134 -29.81 9.27 27.84
CA LYS A 134 -29.91 9.91 29.17
C LYS A 134 -30.99 10.98 29.23
N SER A 135 -31.12 11.78 28.17
CA SER A 135 -32.11 12.86 28.10
C SER A 135 -33.53 12.31 28.04
N LEU A 136 -33.76 11.27 27.23
CA LEU A 136 -35.03 10.54 27.16
C LEU A 136 -35.39 9.89 28.50
N SER A 137 -34.44 9.19 29.11
CA SER A 137 -34.63 8.55 30.42
C SER A 137 -35.00 9.60 31.49
N LYS A 138 -34.30 10.74 31.53
CA LYS A 138 -34.64 11.83 32.45
C LYS A 138 -36.04 12.40 32.20
N LEU A 139 -36.45 12.57 30.94
CA LEU A 139 -37.77 13.08 30.58
C LEU A 139 -38.89 12.10 30.94
N SER A 140 -38.65 10.78 30.80
CA SER A 140 -39.61 9.73 31.14
C SER A 140 -40.06 9.78 32.62
N GLN A 141 -39.19 10.25 33.51
CA GLN A 141 -39.45 10.33 34.96
C GLN A 141 -40.07 11.66 35.39
N ASN A 142 -40.45 12.53 34.44
CA ASN A 142 -41.01 13.82 34.77
C ASN A 142 -42.46 13.70 35.30
N GLY A 143 -42.80 14.54 36.30
CA GLY A 143 -44.12 14.59 36.94
C GLY A 143 -45.19 15.35 36.13
N LEU A 144 -44.88 15.85 34.94
CA LEU A 144 -45.85 16.53 34.08
C LEU A 144 -47.03 15.62 33.73
N GLY A 145 -48.25 16.17 33.83
CA GLY A 145 -49.51 15.45 33.57
C GLY A 145 -49.76 14.26 34.50
N ALA A 146 -49.06 14.14 35.64
CA ALA A 146 -49.23 13.02 36.56
C ALA A 146 -50.56 13.03 37.34
N LEU A 147 -51.30 14.13 37.29
CA LEU A 147 -52.64 14.26 37.87
C LEU A 147 -53.75 13.92 36.87
N GLU A 148 -53.42 13.59 35.62
CA GLU A 148 -54.41 13.12 34.66
C GLU A 148 -54.86 11.70 35.05
N GLU A 149 -56.17 11.47 35.07
CA GLU A 149 -56.80 10.27 35.59
C GLU A 149 -57.55 9.50 34.48
N GLY A 150 -58.15 8.37 34.84
CA GLY A 150 -58.94 7.55 33.92
C GLY A 150 -58.13 6.96 32.76
N THR A 151 -58.84 6.60 31.70
CA THR A 151 -58.26 5.98 30.50
C THR A 151 -57.29 6.92 29.78
N LEU A 152 -57.53 8.24 29.81
CA LEU A 152 -56.58 9.23 29.29
C LEU A 152 -55.29 9.29 30.13
N GLY A 153 -55.39 9.26 31.46
CA GLY A 153 -54.26 9.22 32.38
C GLY A 153 -53.37 7.99 32.18
N GLU A 154 -53.98 6.83 31.96
CA GLU A 154 -53.28 5.57 31.62
C GLU A 154 -52.48 5.71 30.31
N ALA A 155 -53.08 6.25 29.25
CA ALA A 155 -52.40 6.48 27.98
C ALA A 155 -51.23 7.48 28.12
N TRP A 156 -51.41 8.55 28.90
CA TRP A 156 -50.35 9.52 29.19
C TRP A 156 -49.19 8.89 29.97
N ALA A 157 -49.48 8.05 30.98
CA ALA A 157 -48.47 7.32 31.72
C ALA A 157 -47.68 6.36 30.82
N GLN A 158 -48.35 5.68 29.88
CA GLN A 158 -47.69 4.80 28.93
C GLN A 158 -46.81 5.54 27.92
N LEU A 159 -47.20 6.75 27.47
CA LEU A 159 -46.32 7.60 26.66
C LEU A 159 -45.02 7.93 27.41
N LYS A 160 -45.11 8.30 28.69
CA LYS A 160 -43.90 8.54 29.49
C LYS A 160 -43.05 7.28 29.63
N LYS A 161 -43.67 6.11 29.77
CA LYS A 161 -42.97 4.82 29.81
C LYS A 161 -42.30 4.48 28.47
N SER A 162 -42.94 4.74 27.33
CA SER A 162 -42.34 4.45 26.01
C SER A 162 -41.07 5.27 25.78
N LEU A 163 -40.96 6.48 26.33
CA LEU A 163 -39.71 7.26 26.33
C LEU A 163 -38.57 6.57 27.13
N ALA A 164 -38.90 5.85 28.21
CA ALA A 164 -37.91 5.06 28.95
C ALA A 164 -37.47 3.83 28.15
N ASP A 165 -38.42 3.17 27.47
CA ASP A 165 -38.14 2.02 26.61
C ASP A 165 -37.28 2.43 25.39
N GLU A 166 -37.59 3.58 24.76
CA GLU A 166 -36.79 4.20 23.69
C GLU A 166 -35.36 4.54 24.19
N ALA A 167 -35.23 5.10 25.40
CA ALA A 167 -33.92 5.33 26.00
C ALA A 167 -33.10 4.04 26.14
N GLU A 168 -33.73 2.92 26.52
CA GLU A 168 -33.06 1.62 26.62
C GLU A 168 -32.61 1.08 25.26
N VAL A 169 -33.44 1.25 24.22
CA VAL A 169 -33.09 0.88 22.83
C VAL A 169 -31.84 1.62 22.38
N HIS A 170 -31.79 2.95 22.56
CA HIS A 170 -30.64 3.76 22.18
C HIS A 170 -29.38 3.46 23.00
N LEU A 171 -29.51 3.18 24.30
CA LEU A 171 -28.39 2.78 25.15
C LEU A 171 -27.81 1.42 24.71
N LYS A 172 -28.67 0.45 24.36
CA LYS A 172 -28.24 -0.84 23.80
C LYS A 172 -27.54 -0.65 22.46
N PHE A 173 -28.06 0.22 21.59
CA PHE A 173 -27.41 0.55 20.31
C PHE A 173 -26.01 1.14 20.50
N SER A 174 -25.86 2.11 21.41
CA SER A 174 -24.57 2.70 21.79
C SER A 174 -23.56 1.61 22.22
N SER A 175 -23.99 0.69 23.09
CA SER A 175 -23.15 -0.44 23.53
C SER A 175 -22.75 -1.36 22.38
N LYS A 176 -23.68 -1.68 21.47
CA LYS A 176 -23.38 -2.49 20.28
C LYS A 176 -22.40 -1.77 19.34
N LEU A 177 -22.57 -0.46 19.10
CA LEU A 177 -21.60 0.33 18.32
C LEU A 177 -20.19 0.24 18.89
N GLN A 178 -20.06 0.39 20.21
CA GLN A 178 -18.76 0.30 20.88
C GLN A 178 -18.11 -1.07 20.66
N ASN A 179 -18.88 -2.15 20.85
CA ASN A 179 -18.33 -3.50 20.86
C ASN A 179 -18.15 -4.10 19.46
N GLU A 180 -19.05 -3.80 18.54
CA GLU A 180 -19.13 -4.44 17.23
C GLU A 180 -18.58 -3.58 16.09
N VAL A 181 -18.28 -2.29 16.33
CA VAL A 181 -17.76 -1.39 15.30
C VAL A 181 -16.49 -0.67 15.78
N GLU A 182 -16.55 0.07 16.88
CA GLU A 182 -15.43 0.88 17.37
C GLU A 182 -14.23 0.01 17.79
N LYS A 183 -14.43 -0.95 18.70
CA LYS A 183 -13.37 -1.84 19.19
C LYS A 183 -12.69 -2.64 18.08
N PRO A 184 -13.43 -3.25 17.11
CA PRO A 184 -12.79 -3.90 15.96
C PRO A 184 -11.88 -2.98 15.16
N PHE A 185 -12.26 -1.72 14.94
CA PHE A 185 -11.37 -0.75 14.29
C PHE A 185 -10.11 -0.45 15.12
N LEU A 186 -10.19 -0.34 16.44
CA LEU A 186 -9.01 -0.06 17.27
C LEU A 186 -8.05 -1.25 17.33
N ASN A 187 -8.61 -2.42 17.60
CA ASN A 187 -7.85 -3.63 17.94
C ASN A 187 -7.31 -4.37 16.72
N PHE A 188 -7.76 -4.02 15.50
CA PHE A 188 -7.24 -4.65 14.29
C PHE A 188 -5.74 -4.33 14.10
N ARG A 189 -4.90 -5.36 14.26
CA ARG A 189 -3.43 -5.31 14.13
C ARG A 189 -2.77 -4.26 15.04
N GLU A 190 -2.82 -4.45 16.36
CA GLU A 190 -2.24 -3.51 17.33
C GLU A 190 -0.71 -3.32 17.18
N ASN A 191 0.02 -4.38 16.84
CA ASN A 191 1.47 -4.35 16.66
C ASN A 191 1.93 -3.79 15.30
N PHE A 192 1.01 -3.35 14.45
CA PHE A 192 1.28 -3.01 13.04
C PHE A 192 2.41 -1.98 12.86
N LYS A 193 2.43 -0.91 13.66
CA LYS A 193 3.48 0.12 13.56
C LYS A 193 4.88 -0.44 13.86
N LYS A 194 4.98 -1.40 14.79
CA LYS A 194 6.24 -2.07 15.13
C LYS A 194 6.68 -2.99 13.99
N ASP A 195 5.75 -3.73 13.41
CA ASP A 195 6.02 -4.62 12.28
C ASP A 195 6.48 -3.83 11.04
N MET A 196 5.82 -2.71 10.72
CA MET A 196 6.23 -1.83 9.62
C MET A 196 7.64 -1.27 9.82
N LYS A 197 8.00 -0.84 11.04
CA LYS A 197 9.37 -0.39 11.36
C LYS A 197 10.41 -1.50 11.22
N ARG A 198 10.07 -2.73 11.61
CA ARG A 198 10.96 -3.88 11.44
C ARG A 198 11.21 -4.15 9.95
N LEU A 199 10.15 -4.12 9.14
CA LEU A 199 10.22 -4.32 7.70
C LEU A 199 11.03 -3.21 7.01
N GLU A 200 10.78 -1.95 7.37
CA GLU A 200 11.55 -0.77 6.93
C GLU A 200 13.04 -0.95 7.20
N HIS A 201 13.41 -1.32 8.43
CA HIS A 201 14.79 -1.53 8.81
C HIS A 201 15.44 -2.67 8.01
N HIS A 202 14.70 -3.76 7.79
CA HIS A 202 15.19 -4.90 7.02
C HIS A 202 15.52 -4.53 5.57
N VAL A 203 14.56 -3.94 4.85
CA VAL A 203 14.75 -3.53 3.44
C VAL A 203 15.79 -2.43 3.30
N THR A 204 15.83 -1.46 4.24
CA THR A 204 16.87 -0.43 4.30
C THR A 204 18.26 -1.05 4.51
N GLY A 205 18.36 -2.09 5.33
CA GLY A 205 19.60 -2.83 5.55
C GLY A 205 20.13 -3.48 4.27
N LEU A 206 19.25 -4.12 3.49
CA LEU A 206 19.60 -4.69 2.18
C LEU A 206 20.01 -3.60 1.19
N ARG A 207 19.30 -2.47 1.18
CA ARG A 207 19.64 -1.32 0.33
C ARG A 207 21.04 -0.77 0.63
N LYS A 208 21.39 -0.62 1.90
CA LYS A 208 22.73 -0.19 2.32
C LYS A 208 23.82 -1.17 1.88
N GLN A 209 23.57 -2.48 1.96
CA GLN A 209 24.50 -3.49 1.46
C GLN A 209 24.71 -3.34 -0.06
N LEU A 210 23.64 -3.09 -0.82
CA LEU A 210 23.72 -2.85 -2.26
C LEU A 210 24.59 -1.62 -2.60
N VAL A 211 24.43 -0.52 -1.87
CA VAL A 211 25.27 0.68 -2.01
C VAL A 211 26.75 0.37 -1.76
N VAL A 212 27.06 -0.39 -0.71
CA VAL A 212 28.44 -0.82 -0.41
C VAL A 212 29.02 -1.68 -1.54
N ARG A 213 28.25 -2.64 -2.07
CA ARG A 213 28.71 -3.47 -3.19
C ARG A 213 28.93 -2.65 -4.46
N TYR A 214 28.03 -1.72 -4.76
CA TYR A 214 28.18 -0.83 -5.90
C TYR A 214 29.45 0.03 -5.80
N ALA A 215 29.74 0.60 -4.62
CA ALA A 215 30.97 1.35 -4.38
C ALA A 215 32.24 0.49 -4.58
N ALA A 216 32.19 -0.80 -4.20
CA ALA A 216 33.29 -1.74 -4.45
C ALA A 216 33.50 -2.02 -5.95
N VAL A 217 32.41 -2.20 -6.72
CA VAL A 217 32.46 -2.32 -8.18
C VAL A 217 33.10 -1.09 -8.81
N GLU A 218 32.69 0.12 -8.42
CA GLU A 218 33.24 1.37 -8.95
C GLU A 218 34.70 1.59 -8.57
N LYS A 219 35.13 1.09 -7.41
CA LYS A 219 36.54 1.08 -7.02
C LYS A 219 37.35 0.11 -7.87
N ALA A 220 36.86 -1.12 -8.06
CA ALA A 220 37.52 -2.13 -8.88
C ALA A 220 37.61 -1.70 -10.35
N ARG A 221 36.55 -1.07 -10.88
CA ARG A 221 36.51 -0.50 -12.25
C ARG A 221 37.58 0.57 -12.45
N ARG A 222 37.72 1.50 -11.49
CA ARG A 222 38.78 2.53 -11.52
C ARG A 222 40.17 1.90 -11.46
N ALA A 223 40.38 0.93 -10.58
CA ALA A 223 41.66 0.23 -10.48
C ALA A 223 42.00 -0.50 -11.79
N LEU A 224 41.05 -1.19 -12.42
CA LEU A 224 41.27 -1.83 -13.72
C LEU A 224 41.66 -0.80 -14.79
N CYS A 225 40.94 0.32 -14.88
CA CYS A 225 41.25 1.40 -15.82
C CYS A 225 42.68 1.94 -15.63
N GLU A 226 43.12 2.13 -14.38
CA GLU A 226 44.50 2.53 -14.06
C GLU A 226 45.53 1.48 -14.49
N ARG A 227 45.26 0.19 -14.25
CA ARG A 227 46.17 -0.91 -14.64
C ARG A 227 46.22 -1.13 -16.15
N GLN A 228 45.12 -0.90 -16.87
CA GLN A 228 45.09 -0.93 -18.33
C GLN A 228 45.93 0.19 -18.93
N LYS A 229 45.84 1.42 -18.40
CA LYS A 229 46.71 2.53 -18.82
C LYS A 229 48.20 2.25 -18.56
N ASP A 230 48.56 1.69 -17.40
CA ASP A 230 49.94 1.28 -17.11
C ASP A 230 50.45 0.20 -18.09
N LEU A 231 49.60 -0.77 -18.42
CA LEU A 231 49.91 -1.80 -19.42
C LEU A 231 50.11 -1.20 -20.82
N GLU A 232 49.25 -0.28 -21.25
CA GLU A 232 49.37 0.42 -22.53
C GLU A 232 50.69 1.20 -22.64
N VAL A 233 51.05 1.95 -21.60
CA VAL A 233 52.31 2.70 -21.56
C VAL A 233 53.51 1.77 -21.67
N LYS A 234 53.52 0.65 -20.93
CA LYS A 234 54.62 -0.33 -20.97
C LYS A 234 54.69 -1.09 -22.29
N SER A 235 53.55 -1.39 -22.90
CA SER A 235 53.48 -1.97 -24.25
C SER A 235 54.13 -1.02 -25.26
N HIS A 236 53.80 0.28 -25.21
CA HIS A 236 54.37 1.25 -26.14
C HIS A 236 55.87 1.47 -25.92
N LEU A 237 56.33 1.50 -24.67
CA LEU A 237 57.77 1.58 -24.37
C LEU A 237 58.55 0.38 -24.93
N MET A 238 57.98 -0.82 -24.88
CA MET A 238 58.60 -2.03 -25.44
C MET A 238 58.70 -1.98 -26.97
N GLU A 239 57.74 -1.35 -27.67
CA GLU A 239 57.80 -1.11 -29.11
C GLU A 239 58.94 -0.16 -29.49
N ILE A 240 59.24 0.83 -28.63
CA ILE A 240 60.31 1.81 -28.85
C ILE A 240 61.69 1.23 -28.54
N LYS A 241 61.81 0.41 -27.49
CA LYS A 241 63.09 -0.16 -27.05
C LYS A 241 62.93 -1.57 -26.49
N LEU A 242 63.58 -2.53 -27.13
CA LEU A 242 63.62 -3.91 -26.68
C LEU A 242 64.73 -4.11 -25.64
N SER A 243 64.35 -4.54 -24.44
CA SER A 243 65.25 -4.94 -23.35
C SER A 243 64.58 -6.00 -22.48
N SER A 244 65.36 -6.95 -21.97
CA SER A 244 64.86 -8.02 -21.09
C SER A 244 64.10 -7.48 -19.87
N LYS A 245 64.57 -6.38 -19.28
CA LYS A 245 63.90 -5.70 -18.16
C LYS A 245 62.51 -5.18 -18.55
N MET A 246 62.37 -4.63 -19.76
CA MET A 246 61.10 -4.05 -20.24
C MET A 246 60.09 -5.15 -20.57
N GLU A 247 60.56 -6.28 -21.09
CA GLU A 247 59.72 -7.47 -21.29
C GLU A 247 59.17 -8.01 -19.94
N GLU A 248 60.00 -8.05 -18.89
CA GLU A 248 59.57 -8.45 -17.55
C GLU A 248 58.55 -7.47 -16.94
N ASP A 249 58.81 -6.16 -17.05
CA ASP A 249 57.91 -5.11 -16.56
C ASP A 249 56.55 -5.13 -17.29
N MET A 250 56.54 -5.42 -18.59
CA MET A 250 55.31 -5.61 -19.38
C MET A 250 54.53 -6.84 -18.92
N LYS A 251 55.19 -8.01 -18.79
CA LYS A 251 54.55 -9.23 -18.26
C LYS A 251 53.97 -9.00 -16.87
N LYS A 252 54.66 -8.25 -16.01
CA LYS A 252 54.19 -7.87 -14.68
C LYS A 252 52.95 -6.95 -14.72
N ALA A 253 52.94 -5.96 -15.60
CA ALA A 253 51.79 -5.08 -15.79
C ALA A 253 50.59 -5.85 -16.35
N GLN A 254 50.82 -6.80 -17.27
CA GLN A 254 49.79 -7.66 -17.82
C GLN A 254 49.14 -8.50 -16.72
N ARG A 255 49.92 -9.19 -15.88
CA ARG A 255 49.41 -9.95 -14.72
C ARG A 255 48.59 -9.09 -13.77
N LYS A 256 49.06 -7.86 -13.48
CA LYS A 256 48.34 -6.92 -12.61
C LYS A 256 47.03 -6.41 -13.21
N SER A 257 46.96 -6.28 -14.54
CA SER A 257 45.75 -5.91 -15.27
C SER A 257 44.74 -7.07 -15.27
N THR A 258 45.20 -8.29 -15.56
CA THR A 258 44.39 -9.51 -15.47
C THR A 258 43.80 -9.69 -14.07
N GLN A 259 44.62 -9.58 -13.02
CA GLN A 259 44.15 -9.66 -11.63
C GLN A 259 43.09 -8.60 -11.31
N ALA A 260 43.28 -7.35 -11.75
CA ALA A 260 42.28 -6.30 -11.54
C ALA A 260 40.96 -6.57 -12.30
N GLY A 261 41.05 -7.29 -13.43
CA GLY A 261 39.89 -7.79 -14.17
C GLY A 261 39.14 -8.86 -13.38
N ASP A 262 39.85 -9.83 -12.83
CA ASP A 262 39.27 -10.89 -11.99
C ASP A 262 38.63 -10.30 -10.72
N ASP A 263 39.28 -9.32 -10.08
CA ASP A 263 38.74 -8.59 -8.92
C ASP A 263 37.44 -7.84 -9.26
N LEU A 264 37.38 -7.22 -10.45
CA LEU A 264 36.16 -6.55 -10.93
C LEU A 264 35.03 -7.54 -11.17
N VAL A 265 35.31 -8.68 -11.81
CA VAL A 265 34.33 -9.76 -12.01
C VAL A 265 33.77 -10.21 -10.66
N HIS A 266 34.65 -10.48 -9.70
CA HIS A 266 34.24 -10.88 -8.35
C HIS A 266 33.36 -9.82 -7.64
N CYS A 267 33.72 -8.54 -7.73
CA CYS A 267 32.91 -7.46 -7.17
C CYS A 267 31.53 -7.35 -7.83
N VAL A 268 31.46 -7.53 -9.15
CA VAL A 268 30.20 -7.52 -9.90
C VAL A 268 29.31 -8.71 -9.51
N ASP A 269 29.88 -9.90 -9.30
CA ASP A 269 29.12 -11.07 -8.85
C ASP A 269 28.50 -10.84 -7.48
N LEU A 270 29.26 -10.29 -6.52
CA LEU A 270 28.75 -9.95 -5.20
C LEU A 270 27.69 -8.84 -5.23
N TYR A 271 27.82 -7.87 -6.15
CA TYR A 271 26.79 -6.87 -6.40
C TYR A 271 25.51 -7.51 -6.92
N ASN A 272 25.58 -8.36 -7.94
CA ASN A 272 24.42 -9.02 -8.53
C ASN A 272 23.72 -9.95 -7.54
N GLN A 273 24.46 -10.68 -6.71
CA GLN A 273 23.90 -11.49 -5.62
C GLN A 273 23.15 -10.61 -4.60
N SER A 274 23.73 -9.47 -4.23
CA SER A 274 23.10 -8.54 -3.28
C SER A 274 21.86 -7.87 -3.87
N GLN A 275 21.90 -7.53 -5.17
CA GLN A 275 20.74 -6.98 -5.89
C GLN A 275 19.62 -8.01 -6.01
N SER A 276 19.93 -9.27 -6.33
CA SER A 276 18.94 -10.35 -6.44
C SER A 276 18.26 -10.60 -5.09
N LYS A 277 19.05 -10.66 -4.01
CA LYS A 277 18.51 -10.78 -2.65
C LYS A 277 17.59 -9.62 -2.27
N TRP A 278 17.99 -8.38 -2.58
CA TRP A 278 17.15 -7.21 -2.34
C TRP A 278 15.87 -7.26 -3.20
N PHE A 279 15.97 -7.67 -4.46
CA PHE A 279 14.84 -7.80 -5.37
C PHE A 279 13.80 -8.81 -4.84
N GLU A 280 14.22 -10.04 -4.51
CA GLU A 280 13.32 -11.09 -4.01
C GLU A 280 12.60 -10.66 -2.73
N GLU A 281 13.33 -10.02 -1.79
CA GLU A 281 12.76 -9.53 -0.54
C GLU A 281 11.74 -8.41 -0.81
N VAL A 282 12.06 -7.48 -1.71
CA VAL A 282 11.14 -6.38 -2.06
C VAL A 282 9.89 -6.91 -2.77
N VAL A 283 10.01 -7.88 -3.69
CA VAL A 283 8.84 -8.53 -4.32
C VAL A 283 7.94 -9.14 -3.25
N THR A 284 8.50 -9.99 -2.40
CA THR A 284 7.75 -10.72 -1.37
C THR A 284 7.08 -9.75 -0.40
N SER A 285 7.85 -8.81 0.15
CA SER A 285 7.34 -7.80 1.08
C SER A 285 6.27 -6.92 0.44
N SER A 286 6.40 -6.57 -0.84
CA SER A 286 5.40 -5.72 -1.52
C SER A 286 4.08 -6.46 -1.71
N LEU A 287 4.11 -7.76 -2.04
CA LEU A 287 2.91 -8.60 -2.12
C LEU A 287 2.25 -8.79 -0.74
N GLU A 288 3.04 -8.94 0.32
CA GLU A 288 2.51 -8.98 1.68
C GLU A 288 1.81 -7.67 2.05
N LEU A 289 2.43 -6.51 1.75
CA LEU A 289 1.82 -5.20 2.00
C LEU A 289 0.54 -4.98 1.18
N GLU A 290 0.49 -5.49 -0.06
CA GLU A 290 -0.72 -5.48 -0.89
C GLU A 290 -1.84 -6.30 -0.24
N GLY A 291 -1.56 -7.53 0.18
CA GLY A 291 -2.51 -8.37 0.90
C GLY A 291 -3.02 -7.73 2.19
N LEU A 292 -2.12 -7.11 2.97
CA LEU A 292 -2.47 -6.37 4.19
C LEU A 292 -3.41 -5.21 3.92
N GLU A 293 -3.23 -4.49 2.81
CA GLU A 293 -4.12 -3.39 2.43
C GLU A 293 -5.51 -3.90 2.03
N VAL A 294 -5.57 -4.99 1.26
CA VAL A 294 -6.85 -5.63 0.87
C VAL A 294 -7.61 -6.09 2.11
N GLU A 295 -6.95 -6.81 3.03
CA GLU A 295 -7.56 -7.24 4.29
C GLU A 295 -8.07 -6.06 5.12
N ARG A 296 -7.31 -4.96 5.17
CA ARG A 296 -7.71 -3.74 5.89
C ARG A 296 -8.99 -3.14 5.30
N VAL A 297 -9.06 -3.02 3.97
CA VAL A 297 -10.24 -2.48 3.28
C VAL A 297 -11.47 -3.36 3.50
N GLU A 298 -11.32 -4.69 3.38
CA GLU A 298 -12.40 -5.64 3.63
C GLU A 298 -12.88 -5.61 5.08
N MET A 299 -11.95 -5.53 6.04
CA MET A 299 -12.29 -5.37 7.46
C MET A 299 -13.08 -4.09 7.70
N ILE A 300 -12.67 -2.96 7.11
CA ILE A 300 -13.39 -1.70 7.23
C ILE A 300 -14.80 -1.82 6.64
N ARG A 301 -14.91 -2.32 5.41
CA ARG A 301 -16.18 -2.54 4.72
C ARG A 301 -17.13 -3.39 5.58
N LYS A 302 -16.64 -4.51 6.13
CA LYS A 302 -17.41 -5.40 6.99
C LYS A 302 -18.04 -4.66 8.19
N HIS A 303 -17.26 -3.89 8.93
CA HIS A 303 -17.78 -3.23 10.14
C HIS A 303 -18.60 -1.98 9.82
N LEU A 304 -18.41 -1.34 8.66
CA LEU A 304 -19.35 -0.33 8.18
C LEU A 304 -20.71 -0.95 7.79
N CYS A 305 -20.72 -2.14 7.18
CA CYS A 305 -21.97 -2.89 6.99
C CYS A 305 -22.61 -3.30 8.33
N GLN A 306 -21.79 -3.65 9.34
CA GLN A 306 -22.30 -3.92 10.69
C GLN A 306 -22.96 -2.67 11.28
N TYR A 307 -22.33 -1.51 11.17
CA TYR A 307 -22.91 -0.23 11.58
C TYR A 307 -24.30 -0.01 10.94
N THR A 308 -24.43 -0.21 9.62
CA THR A 308 -25.73 -0.04 8.94
C THR A 308 -26.77 -1.06 9.39
N THR A 309 -26.35 -2.30 9.67
CA THR A 309 -27.24 -3.36 10.18
C THR A 309 -27.78 -2.99 11.55
N LEU A 310 -26.89 -2.60 12.47
CA LEU A 310 -27.26 -2.15 13.81
C LEU A 310 -28.18 -0.93 13.78
N ARG A 311 -27.98 0.00 12.84
CA ARG A 311 -28.88 1.14 12.64
C ARG A 311 -30.28 0.71 12.25
N HIS A 312 -30.42 -0.14 11.22
CA HIS A 312 -31.75 -0.62 10.80
C HIS A 312 -32.46 -1.40 11.91
N GLU A 313 -31.75 -2.28 12.61
CA GLU A 313 -32.31 -3.02 13.76
C GLU A 313 -32.81 -2.07 14.85
N THR A 314 -32.00 -1.05 15.20
CA THR A 314 -32.34 -0.08 16.24
C THR A 314 -33.58 0.74 15.87
N ASP A 315 -33.66 1.21 14.63
CA ASP A 315 -34.82 1.97 14.14
C ASP A 315 -36.10 1.12 14.20
N MET A 316 -36.01 -0.19 13.89
CA MET A 316 -37.13 -1.13 14.05
C MET A 316 -37.54 -1.33 15.51
N PHE A 317 -36.58 -1.54 16.41
CA PHE A 317 -36.89 -1.67 17.84
C PHE A 317 -37.49 -0.38 18.40
N ASN A 318 -37.01 0.78 17.96
CA ASN A 318 -37.54 2.06 18.42
C ASN A 318 -39.01 2.23 18.01
N GLN A 319 -39.34 1.88 16.76
CA GLN A 319 -40.72 1.91 16.28
C GLN A 319 -41.66 1.02 17.12
N SER A 320 -41.21 -0.16 17.55
CA SER A 320 -42.02 -1.09 18.35
C SER A 320 -42.37 -0.56 19.75
N THR A 321 -41.65 0.44 20.28
CA THR A 321 -41.93 1.01 21.62
C THR A 321 -43.28 1.73 21.71
N LEU A 322 -43.86 2.11 20.58
CA LEU A 322 -45.12 2.85 20.50
C LEU A 322 -46.36 1.95 20.43
N GLU A 323 -46.22 0.64 20.17
CA GLU A 323 -47.35 -0.26 19.93
C GLU A 323 -48.35 -0.30 21.09
N MET A 324 -47.87 -0.33 22.34
CA MET A 324 -48.72 -0.33 23.53
C MET A 324 -49.42 1.03 23.73
N LEU A 325 -48.74 2.12 23.40
CA LEU A 325 -49.34 3.45 23.47
C LEU A 325 -50.49 3.57 22.46
N ASP A 326 -50.29 3.11 21.22
CA ASP A 326 -51.33 3.11 20.18
C ASP A 326 -52.57 2.30 20.63
N GLN A 327 -52.36 1.16 21.29
CA GLN A 327 -53.44 0.35 21.86
C GLN A 327 -54.22 1.10 22.95
N LEU A 328 -53.53 1.76 23.89
CA LEU A 328 -54.19 2.52 24.94
C LEU A 328 -54.93 3.74 24.38
N LEU A 329 -54.35 4.44 23.41
CA LEU A 329 -55.00 5.58 22.75
C LEU A 329 -56.31 5.17 22.05
N GLN A 330 -56.39 3.97 21.48
CA GLN A 330 -57.62 3.42 20.92
C GLN A 330 -58.68 3.09 22.00
N SER A 331 -58.26 2.90 23.25
CA SER A 331 -59.13 2.56 24.37
C SER A 331 -59.59 3.77 25.21
N VAL A 332 -59.10 4.99 24.90
CA VAL A 332 -59.50 6.22 25.60
C VAL A 332 -60.99 6.48 25.37
N ASP A 333 -61.75 6.56 26.47
CA ASP A 333 -63.20 6.78 26.45
C ASP A 333 -63.58 7.96 27.36
N PRO A 334 -63.89 9.13 26.77
CA PRO A 334 -64.29 10.32 27.53
C PRO A 334 -65.56 10.13 28.36
N LEU A 335 -66.49 9.25 27.94
CA LEU A 335 -67.73 9.03 28.68
C LEU A 335 -67.46 8.22 29.94
N LYS A 336 -66.61 7.19 29.83
CA LYS A 336 -66.15 6.38 30.96
C LYS A 336 -65.33 7.22 31.94
N ASP A 337 -64.40 8.05 31.45
CA ASP A 337 -63.59 8.92 32.30
C ASP A 337 -64.46 9.92 33.06
N ARG A 338 -65.44 10.55 32.38
CA ARG A 338 -66.43 11.42 33.04
C ARG A 338 -67.23 10.67 34.10
N GLU A 339 -67.69 9.46 33.79
CA GLU A 339 -68.46 8.64 34.73
C GLU A 339 -67.65 8.33 35.99
N MET A 340 -66.41 7.85 35.83
CA MET A 340 -65.50 7.56 36.95
C MET A 340 -65.31 8.80 37.83
N TRP A 341 -64.99 9.95 37.23
CA TRP A 341 -64.78 11.19 37.97
C TRP A 341 -66.03 11.66 38.72
N VAL A 342 -67.22 11.62 38.09
CA VAL A 342 -68.48 12.00 38.75
C VAL A 342 -68.82 11.04 39.89
N GLN A 343 -68.60 9.74 39.72
CA GLN A 343 -68.88 8.76 40.78
C GLN A 343 -68.05 9.03 42.04
N GLU A 344 -66.80 9.45 41.88
CA GLU A 344 -65.88 9.76 42.98
C GLU A 344 -66.14 11.14 43.60
N ASN A 345 -66.58 12.13 42.80
CA ASN A 345 -66.65 13.54 43.20
C ASN A 345 -68.07 14.12 43.33
N LYS A 346 -69.14 13.33 43.14
CA LYS A 346 -70.53 13.82 43.26
C LYS A 346 -70.80 14.40 44.66
N THR A 347 -71.45 15.56 44.70
CA THR A 347 -71.78 16.28 45.95
C THR A 347 -73.23 16.13 46.39
N GLY A 348 -74.06 15.47 45.58
CA GLY A 348 -75.46 15.22 45.84
C GLY A 348 -76.21 14.82 44.57
N GLU A 349 -77.27 14.05 44.71
CA GLU A 349 -78.10 13.57 43.59
C GLU A 349 -79.41 14.35 43.49
N GLN A 350 -79.82 15.00 44.58
CA GLN A 350 -81.06 15.76 44.63
C GLN A 350 -80.87 17.13 43.98
N ARG A 351 -81.79 17.47 43.09
CA ARG A 351 -81.88 18.82 42.53
C ARG A 351 -82.58 19.75 43.54
N PRO A 352 -82.18 21.02 43.62
CA PRO A 352 -82.89 22.01 44.43
C PRO A 352 -84.38 22.10 44.04
N VAL A 353 -85.24 22.38 45.01
CA VAL A 353 -86.69 22.62 44.84
C VAL A 353 -87.05 24.00 45.39
N ASP A 354 -88.21 24.51 44.99
CA ASP A 354 -88.71 25.80 45.45
C ASP A 354 -89.08 25.77 46.94
N LEU A 355 -88.94 26.91 47.62
CA LEU A 355 -89.34 27.07 49.02
C LEU A 355 -90.87 27.18 49.12
N GLU A 356 -91.50 26.30 49.90
CA GLU A 356 -92.94 26.36 50.17
C GLU A 356 -93.28 27.52 51.13
N VAL A 357 -94.45 28.14 50.94
CA VAL A 357 -94.95 29.31 51.70
C VAL A 357 -95.81 28.89 52.89
#